data_AF-A0A7S1LMS8-F1
#
_entry.id   AF-A0A7S1LMS8-F1
#
_cell.length_a   1.000
_cell.length_b   1.000
_cell.length_c   1.000
_cell.angle_alpha   90.00
_cell.angle_beta   90.00
_cell.angle_gamma   90.00
#
_symmetry.space_group_name_H-M   'P 1'
#
loop_
_entity.id
_entity.type
_entity.pdbx_description
1 polymer ?
#
loop_
_entity_poly.entity_id
_entity_poly.type
_entity_poly.pdbx_seq_one_letter_code
_entity_poly.pdbx_strand_id
1 'polypeptide(L)'
;MVLVPSLKMGVEAREQLVGPNGMEDVRVTRPDHPLVKYAEAFTERFDLIAERKSVIRHLRELAKASVLAKFLLDAEVQLQDEWFKPPAEGRDACCLEIPQLWNERYHSQIRVQDGKIMDAGKAGYKSVNGVYGGVEFGIDKFDLSQPTQNFRLRTVVAPSAPTMGLRLPAPRSVAAPVLETALARAARVVPTGRGVPGAEAIAVPRFSKRVKGVGAARGVDLALDQFDLSAPGKVAASFQSSGAGSACLGGAFWSSLADDADAAFEEEDKVLLKSVFNPHLSDRRDEGDRFVPPDSSLAYVEGLRGLVRKEEQVRQMRTGHFLSAGFSESNPGSLFPASWATSFEVAKSEADGKELHARSDYMAAAMVFEQALRAASPVFEKTAEDGMRFRIYRFGSVEVRSTQEHEGKEVIGAIFSVRTAKKVAPRTNTVDHEVVVRVSEYVEAGEGAMASRSYVVLETASGARVVSEKRADGSVAWEVEPKDLEDRNSLAKLVRTAELGEAAPAGELRAVLAEQAVEGALPVERKQFAQGAFCMAANLEFASGFRSPAKSGKWQLSMEGQGGWHGASAQRYAKQTIRLRCSK
;
A
#
# COMPACT_ATOMS: atom_id res chain seq x y z
N MET A 1 -38.49 25.59 -3.61
CA MET A 1 -38.38 24.33 -4.36
C MET A 1 -37.20 24.48 -5.29
N VAL A 2 -36.10 23.74 -5.07
CA VAL A 2 -34.88 23.83 -5.89
C VAL A 2 -34.98 22.73 -6.96
N LEU A 3 -35.02 23.12 -8.23
CA LEU A 3 -34.94 22.20 -9.36
C LEU A 3 -33.46 21.87 -9.57
N VAL A 4 -33.08 20.62 -9.34
CA VAL A 4 -31.72 20.14 -9.58
C VAL A 4 -31.70 19.41 -10.94
N PRO A 5 -30.86 19.82 -11.89
CA PRO A 5 -30.61 19.09 -13.14
C PRO A 5 -30.35 17.60 -12.92
N SER A 6 -31.05 16.72 -13.65
CA SER A 6 -30.70 15.30 -13.75
C SER A 6 -29.73 15.08 -14.90
N LEU A 7 -28.50 14.68 -14.59
CA LEU A 7 -27.46 14.45 -15.59
C LEU A 7 -27.24 12.96 -15.80
N LYS A 8 -27.40 12.50 -17.03
CA LYS A 8 -27.08 11.13 -17.46
C LYS A 8 -25.72 11.15 -18.18
N MET A 9 -24.85 10.21 -17.87
CA MET A 9 -23.53 10.11 -18.51
C MET A 9 -23.47 8.86 -19.38
N GLY A 10 -22.70 8.90 -20.46
CA GLY A 10 -22.56 7.79 -21.39
C GLY A 10 -21.20 7.78 -22.09
N VAL A 11 -20.97 6.72 -22.86
CA VAL A 11 -19.80 6.55 -23.71
C VAL A 11 -20.27 6.50 -25.16
N GLU A 12 -19.61 7.27 -26.03
CA GLU A 12 -19.83 7.26 -27.48
C GLU A 12 -18.64 6.57 -28.16
N ALA A 13 -18.91 5.67 -29.10
CA ALA A 13 -17.87 5.14 -29.98
C ALA A 13 -17.65 6.11 -31.15
N ARG A 14 -16.40 6.41 -31.45
CA ARG A 14 -16.03 7.25 -32.59
C ARG A 14 -14.99 6.57 -33.46
N GLU A 15 -15.02 6.87 -34.75
CA GLU A 15 -14.07 6.36 -35.74
C GLU A 15 -13.19 7.50 -36.25
N GLN A 16 -11.89 7.24 -36.36
CA GLN A 16 -10.99 8.19 -37.00
C GLN A 16 -10.91 7.91 -38.49
N LEU A 17 -11.37 8.85 -39.31
CA LEU A 17 -11.26 8.80 -40.76
C LEU A 17 -10.17 9.75 -41.24
N VAL A 18 -9.44 9.38 -42.29
CA VAL A 18 -8.48 10.30 -42.93
C VAL A 18 -9.27 11.32 -43.75
N GLY A 19 -9.43 12.52 -43.19
CA GLY A 19 -9.97 13.69 -43.87
C GLY A 19 -8.90 14.52 -44.57
N PRO A 20 -9.29 15.60 -45.27
CA PRO A 20 -8.37 16.49 -45.98
C PRO A 20 -7.37 17.19 -45.05
N ASN A 21 -7.65 17.27 -43.74
CA ASN A 21 -6.75 17.85 -42.74
C ASN A 21 -6.02 16.79 -41.88
N GLY A 22 -5.97 15.54 -42.35
CA GLY A 22 -5.38 14.40 -41.63
C GLY A 22 -6.44 13.52 -40.96
N MET A 23 -6.08 12.79 -39.91
CA MET A 23 -7.06 12.00 -39.15
C MET A 23 -8.10 12.94 -38.53
N GLU A 24 -9.37 12.74 -38.79
CA GLU A 24 -10.52 13.49 -38.26
C GLU A 24 -11.42 12.51 -37.50
N ASP A 25 -11.95 12.95 -36.37
CA ASP A 25 -12.82 12.13 -35.51
C ASP A 25 -14.27 12.26 -36.01
N VAL A 26 -14.89 11.15 -36.40
CA VAL A 26 -16.22 11.14 -37.02
C VAL A 26 -17.21 10.47 -36.07
N ARG A 27 -18.29 11.18 -35.74
CA ARG A 27 -19.36 10.71 -34.83
C ARG A 27 -20.07 9.45 -35.32
N VAL A 28 -20.09 9.21 -36.63
CA VAL A 28 -20.90 8.15 -37.23
C VAL A 28 -20.06 6.90 -37.43
N THR A 29 -19.94 6.11 -36.37
CA THR A 29 -19.67 4.68 -36.48
C THR A 29 -20.94 3.96 -36.95
N ARG A 30 -20.80 2.95 -37.81
CA ARG A 30 -21.95 2.15 -38.28
C ARG A 30 -22.67 1.51 -37.08
N PRO A 31 -24.02 1.48 -37.00
CA PRO A 31 -24.74 0.94 -35.85
C PRO A 31 -24.41 -0.54 -35.55
N ASP A 32 -23.99 -1.29 -36.57
CA ASP A 32 -23.56 -2.68 -36.45
C ASP A 32 -22.10 -2.85 -36.00
N HIS A 33 -21.34 -1.75 -35.87
CA HIS A 33 -19.93 -1.77 -35.48
C HIS A 33 -19.76 -2.26 -34.02
N PRO A 34 -18.83 -3.19 -33.75
CA PRO A 34 -18.66 -3.75 -32.40
C PRO A 34 -18.40 -2.71 -31.30
N LEU A 35 -17.68 -1.64 -31.61
CA LEU A 35 -17.43 -0.55 -30.64
C LEU A 35 -18.70 0.22 -30.27
N VAL A 36 -19.67 0.36 -31.19
CA VAL A 36 -20.96 1.02 -30.91
C VAL A 36 -21.75 0.19 -29.91
N LYS A 37 -21.90 -1.11 -30.18
CA LYS A 37 -22.57 -2.03 -29.26
C LYS A 37 -21.90 -2.07 -27.89
N TYR A 38 -20.57 -1.98 -27.86
CA TYR A 38 -19.83 -1.87 -26.61
C TYR A 38 -20.11 -0.56 -25.88
N ALA A 39 -20.08 0.58 -26.57
CA ALA A 39 -20.34 1.90 -26.00
C ALA A 39 -21.79 2.03 -25.49
N GLU A 40 -22.77 1.47 -26.20
CA GLU A 40 -24.17 1.37 -25.77
C GLU A 40 -24.29 0.53 -24.49
N ALA A 41 -23.73 -0.69 -24.48
CA ALA A 41 -23.75 -1.56 -23.30
C ALA A 41 -23.00 -0.94 -22.10
N PHE A 42 -21.93 -0.19 -22.36
CA PHE A 42 -21.21 0.56 -21.33
C PHE A 42 -22.07 1.69 -20.79
N THR A 43 -22.75 2.45 -21.66
CA THR A 43 -23.65 3.54 -21.29
C THR A 43 -24.82 3.04 -20.45
N GLU A 44 -25.43 1.92 -20.82
CA GLU A 44 -26.51 1.28 -20.04
C GLU A 44 -26.06 0.87 -18.63
N ARG A 45 -24.78 0.50 -18.49
CA ARG A 45 -24.19 0.04 -17.22
C ARG A 45 -23.31 1.10 -16.56
N PHE A 46 -23.34 2.34 -17.04
CA PHE A 46 -22.34 3.36 -16.66
C PHE A 46 -22.35 3.61 -15.16
N ASP A 47 -23.53 3.70 -14.54
CA ASP A 47 -23.64 3.93 -13.10
C ASP A 47 -23.08 2.77 -12.27
N LEU A 48 -23.39 1.52 -12.66
CA LEU A 48 -22.83 0.33 -12.03
C LEU A 48 -21.30 0.27 -12.17
N ILE A 49 -20.78 0.65 -13.34
CA ILE A 49 -19.34 0.70 -13.60
C ILE A 49 -18.68 1.80 -12.75
N ALA A 50 -19.28 2.99 -12.69
CA ALA A 50 -18.79 4.09 -11.88
C ALA A 50 -18.74 3.71 -10.39
N GLU A 51 -19.80 3.08 -9.86
CA GLU A 51 -19.82 2.59 -8.48
C GLU A 51 -18.71 1.59 -8.18
N ARG A 52 -18.38 0.71 -9.14
CA ARG A 52 -17.33 -0.32 -8.99
C ARG A 52 -15.92 0.19 -9.29
N LYS A 53 -15.76 1.33 -9.96
CA LYS A 53 -14.47 1.89 -10.40
C LYS A 53 -14.35 3.34 -9.94
N SER A 54 -13.64 3.55 -8.83
CA SER A 54 -13.50 4.86 -8.16
C SER A 54 -13.08 5.99 -9.10
N VAL A 55 -12.17 5.75 -10.04
CA VAL A 55 -11.76 6.77 -11.03
C VAL A 55 -12.92 7.23 -11.92
N ILE A 56 -13.78 6.30 -12.36
CA ILE A 56 -14.95 6.61 -13.20
C ILE A 56 -16.00 7.34 -12.37
N ARG A 57 -16.19 6.94 -11.09
CA ARG A 57 -17.03 7.70 -10.14
C ARG A 57 -16.56 9.14 -10.01
N HIS A 58 -15.27 9.38 -9.75
CA HIS A 58 -14.75 10.74 -9.58
C HIS A 58 -14.90 11.57 -10.85
N LEU A 59 -14.61 11.00 -12.03
CA LEU A 59 -14.82 11.69 -13.30
C LEU A 59 -16.32 12.01 -13.54
N ARG A 60 -17.23 11.10 -13.17
CA ARG A 60 -18.67 11.32 -13.24
C ARG A 60 -19.11 12.47 -12.32
N GLU A 61 -18.70 12.46 -11.06
CA GLU A 61 -19.07 13.51 -10.11
C GLU A 61 -18.48 14.87 -10.50
N LEU A 62 -17.24 14.89 -11.00
CA LEU A 62 -16.62 16.11 -11.53
C LEU A 62 -17.39 16.66 -12.75
N ALA A 63 -17.79 15.79 -13.68
CA ALA A 63 -18.62 16.18 -14.82
C ALA A 63 -19.95 16.77 -14.35
N LYS A 64 -20.64 16.09 -13.42
CA LYS A 64 -21.91 16.55 -12.86
C LYS A 64 -21.79 17.92 -12.20
N ALA A 65 -20.77 18.11 -11.37
CA ALA A 65 -20.48 19.37 -10.72
C ALA A 65 -20.21 20.49 -11.75
N SER A 66 -19.43 20.20 -12.79
CA SER A 66 -19.10 21.16 -13.85
C SER A 66 -20.33 21.61 -14.65
N VAL A 67 -21.22 20.68 -15.02
CA VAL A 67 -22.46 21.01 -15.74
C VAL A 67 -23.44 21.76 -14.85
N LEU A 68 -23.55 21.37 -13.57
CA LEU A 68 -24.39 22.08 -12.61
C LEU A 68 -23.91 23.52 -12.41
N ALA A 69 -22.60 23.71 -12.22
CA ALA A 69 -22.00 25.03 -12.09
C ALA A 69 -22.30 25.89 -13.33
N LYS A 70 -22.14 25.33 -14.54
CA LYS A 70 -22.49 26.01 -15.79
C LYS A 70 -23.97 26.39 -15.85
N PHE A 71 -24.87 25.46 -15.52
CA PHE A 71 -26.31 25.72 -15.53
C PHE A 71 -26.68 26.85 -14.57
N LEU A 72 -26.09 26.89 -13.37
CA LEU A 72 -26.34 27.95 -12.39
C LEU A 72 -25.86 29.32 -12.89
N LEU A 73 -24.71 29.37 -13.57
CA LEU A 73 -24.18 30.58 -14.20
C LEU A 73 -25.07 31.05 -15.36
N ASP A 74 -25.43 30.16 -16.28
CA ASP A 74 -26.24 30.48 -17.47
C ASP A 74 -27.67 30.90 -17.10
N ALA A 75 -28.23 30.34 -16.03
CA ALA A 75 -29.54 30.71 -15.53
C ALA A 75 -29.52 31.96 -14.62
N GLU A 76 -28.36 32.61 -14.47
CA GLU A 76 -28.14 33.78 -13.61
C GLU A 76 -28.69 33.57 -12.18
N VAL A 77 -28.55 32.34 -11.66
CA VAL A 77 -29.04 32.01 -10.32
C VAL A 77 -28.15 32.75 -9.32
N GLN A 78 -28.76 33.62 -8.51
CA GLN A 78 -28.04 34.30 -7.44
C GLN A 78 -27.63 33.29 -6.37
N LEU A 79 -26.36 32.88 -6.42
CA LEU A 79 -25.73 32.09 -5.38
C LEU A 79 -25.24 33.01 -4.27
N GLN A 80 -25.39 32.58 -3.02
CA GLN A 80 -24.85 33.32 -1.87
C GLN A 80 -23.32 33.33 -1.92
N ASP A 81 -22.69 34.44 -1.51
CA ASP A 81 -21.22 34.59 -1.48
C ASP A 81 -20.49 33.47 -0.71
N GLU A 82 -21.17 32.82 0.21
CA GLU A 82 -20.68 31.68 0.99
C GLU A 82 -20.31 30.47 0.12
N TRP A 83 -20.94 30.30 -1.04
CA TRP A 83 -20.61 29.23 -1.99
C TRP A 83 -19.26 29.43 -2.68
N PHE A 84 -18.77 30.67 -2.71
CA PHE A 84 -17.51 31.05 -3.37
C PHE A 84 -16.37 31.25 -2.37
N LYS A 85 -16.66 31.31 -1.07
CA LYS A 85 -15.64 31.40 -0.03
C LYS A 85 -15.12 30.00 0.26
N PRO A 86 -13.83 29.70 0.02
CA PRO A 86 -13.27 28.45 0.51
C PRO A 86 -13.47 28.37 2.03
N PRO A 87 -13.81 27.19 2.59
CA PRO A 87 -14.00 27.04 4.03
C PRO A 87 -12.76 27.56 4.75
N ALA A 88 -12.96 28.52 5.65
CA ALA A 88 -11.88 29.37 6.16
C ALA A 88 -10.79 28.60 6.93
N GLU A 89 -11.06 27.40 7.43
CA GLU A 89 -10.11 26.65 8.27
C GLU A 89 -10.29 25.13 8.12
N GLY A 90 -9.18 24.41 7.90
CA GLY A 90 -8.96 23.13 8.60
C GLY A 90 -9.19 21.81 7.86
N ARG A 91 -9.38 21.77 6.54
CA ARG A 91 -9.16 20.53 5.78
C ARG A 91 -8.24 20.83 4.62
N ASP A 92 -7.04 20.26 4.65
CA ASP A 92 -6.19 20.15 3.46
C ASP A 92 -7.09 19.72 2.30
N ALA A 93 -7.17 20.56 1.26
CA ALA A 93 -7.99 20.28 0.11
C ALA A 93 -7.68 18.85 -0.35
N CYS A 94 -8.66 17.95 -0.21
CA CYS A 94 -8.57 16.59 -0.72
C CYS A 94 -8.02 16.70 -2.14
N CYS A 95 -6.81 16.20 -2.32
CA CYS A 95 -5.91 16.42 -3.43
C CYS A 95 -6.64 16.80 -4.74
N LEU A 96 -6.46 18.04 -5.20
CA LEU A 96 -6.75 18.42 -6.60
C LEU A 96 -5.81 17.70 -7.59
N GLU A 97 -5.01 16.73 -7.12
CA GLU A 97 -4.40 15.73 -7.99
C GLU A 97 -5.50 14.81 -8.50
N ILE A 98 -5.89 15.04 -9.76
CA ILE A 98 -6.63 14.06 -10.56
C ILE A 98 -6.03 12.69 -10.26
N PRO A 99 -6.79 11.69 -9.77
CA PRO A 99 -6.26 10.38 -9.46
C PRO A 99 -5.53 9.86 -10.70
N GLN A 100 -4.19 9.91 -10.68
CA GLN A 100 -3.41 9.29 -11.72
C GLN A 100 -3.78 7.82 -11.65
N LEU A 101 -4.29 7.27 -12.76
CA LEU A 101 -4.60 5.85 -12.90
C LEU A 101 -3.38 5.06 -12.41
N TRP A 102 -3.45 4.55 -11.18
CA TRP A 102 -2.33 3.88 -10.54
C TRP A 102 -2.07 2.48 -11.12
N ASN A 103 -2.80 2.05 -12.15
CA ASN A 103 -2.78 0.67 -12.62
C ASN A 103 -2.46 0.53 -14.11
N GLU A 104 -1.55 -0.42 -14.35
CA GLU A 104 -1.08 -0.98 -15.62
C GLU A 104 -0.17 -0.09 -16.47
N ARG A 105 1.03 0.18 -15.95
CA ARG A 105 2.17 0.38 -16.83
C ARG A 105 2.62 -0.99 -17.33
N TYR A 106 2.44 -1.26 -18.63
CA TYR A 106 3.14 -2.36 -19.28
C TYR A 106 4.64 -2.09 -19.20
N HIS A 107 5.39 -2.98 -18.54
CA HIS A 107 6.82 -2.81 -18.32
C HIS A 107 7.62 -3.61 -19.34
N SER A 108 8.46 -2.93 -20.10
CA SER A 108 9.49 -3.54 -20.93
C SER A 108 10.59 -4.12 -20.03
N GLN A 109 10.94 -5.40 -20.19
CA GLN A 109 12.05 -6.03 -19.50
C GLN A 109 13.37 -5.53 -20.11
N ILE A 110 14.10 -4.65 -19.38
CA ILE A 110 15.39 -4.11 -19.82
C ILE A 110 16.50 -4.96 -19.19
N ARG A 111 17.28 -5.68 -19.99
CA ARG A 111 18.46 -6.41 -19.51
C ARG A 111 19.66 -5.48 -19.48
N VAL A 112 20.35 -5.41 -18.35
CA VAL A 112 21.60 -4.63 -18.21
C VAL A 112 22.72 -5.58 -17.83
N GLN A 113 23.80 -5.60 -18.60
CA GLN A 113 25.02 -6.37 -18.33
C GLN A 113 26.22 -5.42 -18.44
N ASP A 114 27.08 -5.41 -17.42
CA ASP A 114 28.29 -4.57 -17.35
C ASP A 114 28.04 -3.07 -17.60
N GLY A 115 26.94 -2.54 -17.06
CA GLY A 115 26.55 -1.13 -17.23
C GLY A 115 26.03 -0.77 -18.62
N LYS A 116 25.82 -1.76 -19.52
CA LYS A 116 25.22 -1.57 -20.84
C LYS A 116 23.85 -2.22 -20.92
N ILE A 117 22.89 -1.54 -21.52
CA ILE A 117 21.57 -2.09 -21.83
C ILE A 117 21.76 -3.08 -22.98
N MET A 118 21.69 -4.36 -22.66
CA MET A 118 21.62 -5.44 -23.63
C MET A 118 20.24 -5.32 -24.28
N ASP A 119 20.19 -5.33 -25.61
CA ASP A 119 18.97 -5.27 -26.45
C ASP A 119 18.45 -3.90 -26.91
N ALA A 120 19.21 -2.82 -26.76
CA ALA A 120 18.85 -1.49 -27.27
C ALA A 120 18.78 -1.35 -28.82
N GLY A 121 18.61 -2.43 -29.58
CA GLY A 121 18.54 -2.37 -31.05
C GLY A 121 18.19 -3.67 -31.79
N LYS A 122 17.82 -4.75 -31.10
CA LYS A 122 17.37 -5.98 -31.76
C LYS A 122 15.86 -5.91 -32.01
N ALA A 123 15.46 -5.92 -33.27
CA ALA A 123 14.09 -5.74 -33.78
C ALA A 123 13.08 -6.88 -33.42
N GLY A 124 13.26 -7.57 -32.29
CA GLY A 124 12.44 -8.71 -31.89
C GLY A 124 11.45 -8.45 -30.75
N TYR A 125 11.45 -7.26 -30.13
CA TYR A 125 10.48 -6.95 -29.09
C TYR A 125 9.13 -6.60 -29.74
N LYS A 126 8.08 -7.32 -29.37
CA LYS A 126 6.69 -6.91 -29.66
C LYS A 126 6.51 -5.51 -29.10
N SER A 127 6.48 -4.51 -29.97
CA SER A 127 6.08 -3.14 -29.62
C SER A 127 4.69 -3.20 -29.01
N VAL A 128 4.60 -3.11 -27.68
CA VAL A 128 3.31 -3.00 -27.01
C VAL A 128 2.94 -1.53 -27.12
N ASN A 129 2.04 -1.21 -28.06
CA ASN A 129 1.51 0.14 -28.19
C ASN A 129 0.61 0.42 -26.99
N GLY A 130 1.12 1.17 -26.00
CA GLY A 130 0.29 1.70 -24.92
C GLY A 130 -0.66 2.77 -25.47
N VAL A 131 -1.96 2.55 -25.38
CA VAL A 131 -2.97 3.57 -25.70
C VAL A 131 -3.19 4.42 -24.45
N TYR A 132 -2.66 5.63 -24.45
CA TYR A 132 -2.92 6.61 -23.39
C TYR A 132 -4.12 7.47 -23.81
N GLY A 133 -5.30 7.17 -23.27
CA GLY A 133 -6.50 7.98 -23.44
C GLY A 133 -6.57 9.09 -22.38
N GLY A 134 -6.74 10.34 -22.80
CA GLY A 134 -7.13 11.44 -21.91
C GLY A 134 -8.65 11.64 -21.90
N VAL A 135 -9.20 12.19 -20.82
CA VAL A 135 -10.60 12.66 -20.79
C VAL A 135 -10.58 14.18 -20.95
N GLU A 136 -11.13 14.68 -22.05
CA GLU A 136 -11.24 16.12 -22.31
C GLU A 136 -12.69 16.51 -22.06
N PHE A 137 -12.95 17.19 -20.94
CA PHE A 137 -14.31 17.59 -20.56
C PHE A 137 -14.90 18.70 -21.46
N GLY A 138 -14.10 19.29 -22.35
CA GLY A 138 -14.51 20.38 -23.24
C GLY A 138 -14.90 21.66 -22.51
N ILE A 139 -14.47 21.83 -21.24
CA ILE A 139 -14.83 22.99 -20.41
C ILE A 139 -14.20 24.28 -20.97
N ASP A 140 -13.06 24.15 -21.63
CA ASP A 140 -12.33 25.20 -22.34
C ASP A 140 -13.09 25.76 -23.55
N LYS A 141 -14.10 25.05 -24.06
CA LYS A 141 -15.02 25.58 -25.09
C LYS A 141 -16.01 26.59 -24.52
N PHE A 142 -16.14 26.68 -23.20
CA PHE A 142 -16.96 27.69 -22.54
C PHE A 142 -16.10 28.92 -22.25
N ASP A 143 -16.33 30.01 -22.99
CA ASP A 143 -15.67 31.30 -22.71
C ASP A 143 -16.31 31.95 -21.47
N LEU A 144 -15.96 31.44 -20.29
CA LEU A 144 -16.43 31.93 -18.99
C LEU A 144 -16.03 33.40 -18.71
N SER A 145 -15.19 34.00 -19.57
CA SER A 145 -14.74 35.38 -19.43
C SER A 145 -15.65 36.40 -20.13
N GLN A 146 -16.58 35.96 -20.97
CA GLN A 146 -17.52 36.85 -21.65
C GLN A 146 -18.88 36.82 -20.96
N PRO A 147 -19.36 37.94 -20.39
CA PRO A 147 -20.72 38.02 -19.88
C PRO A 147 -21.70 37.80 -21.03
N THR A 148 -22.49 36.74 -20.94
CA THR A 148 -23.53 36.34 -21.90
C THR A 148 -24.67 37.37 -21.91
N GLN A 149 -24.45 38.49 -22.58
CA GLN A 149 -25.54 39.37 -22.97
C GLN A 149 -26.39 38.63 -24.02
N ASN A 150 -27.64 38.28 -23.67
CA ASN A 150 -28.79 38.00 -24.56
C ASN A 150 -29.44 36.61 -24.49
N PHE A 151 -29.59 35.99 -23.31
CA PHE A 151 -30.61 34.95 -23.12
C PHE A 151 -31.80 35.45 -22.30
N ARG A 152 -32.75 36.14 -22.94
CA ARG A 152 -34.06 36.43 -22.33
C ARG A 152 -34.93 35.18 -22.38
N LEU A 153 -35.04 34.47 -21.25
CA LEU A 153 -36.08 33.46 -21.06
C LEU A 153 -37.46 34.12 -21.15
N ARG A 154 -38.29 33.66 -22.08
CA ARG A 154 -39.70 34.08 -22.21
C ARG A 154 -40.47 33.57 -21.00
N THR A 155 -40.97 34.49 -20.19
CA THR A 155 -41.89 34.20 -19.09
C THR A 155 -43.16 33.56 -19.64
N VAL A 156 -43.42 32.29 -19.31
CA VAL A 156 -44.70 31.63 -19.58
C VAL A 156 -45.72 32.15 -18.58
N VAL A 157 -46.68 32.95 -19.07
CA VAL A 157 -47.83 33.44 -18.29
C VAL A 157 -48.78 32.27 -18.01
N ALA A 158 -49.09 32.04 -16.73
CA ALA A 158 -50.03 31.00 -16.29
C ALA A 158 -51.47 31.30 -16.75
N PRO A 159 -52.28 30.28 -17.09
CA PRO A 159 -53.68 30.49 -17.45
C PRO A 159 -54.54 30.76 -16.21
N SER A 160 -55.26 31.89 -16.21
CA SER A 160 -56.30 32.22 -15.23
C SER A 160 -57.60 31.45 -15.51
N ALA A 161 -58.19 30.89 -14.45
CA ALA A 161 -59.45 30.14 -14.45
C ALA A 161 -60.68 30.98 -14.90
N PRO A 162 -61.75 30.35 -15.43
CA PRO A 162 -62.90 31.05 -15.97
C PRO A 162 -63.89 31.46 -14.87
N THR A 163 -64.40 32.69 -14.94
CA THR A 163 -65.59 33.11 -14.18
C THR A 163 -66.70 33.45 -15.17
N MET A 164 -67.85 32.80 -15.01
CA MET A 164 -69.08 32.98 -15.79
C MET A 164 -69.72 34.35 -15.53
N GLY A 165 -70.18 35.02 -16.59
CA GLY A 165 -71.02 36.22 -16.48
C GLY A 165 -71.59 36.66 -17.84
N LEU A 166 -72.88 36.39 -18.05
CA LEU A 166 -73.69 36.81 -19.21
C LEU A 166 -73.90 38.33 -19.26
N ARG A 167 -73.74 38.96 -20.44
CA ARG A 167 -74.68 39.99 -21.00
C ARG A 167 -74.31 40.46 -22.42
N LEU A 168 -75.33 40.49 -23.29
CA LEU A 168 -75.42 41.08 -24.64
C LEU A 168 -75.82 42.60 -24.56
N PRO A 169 -76.02 43.35 -25.67
CA PRO A 169 -75.07 43.73 -26.74
C PRO A 169 -74.99 45.27 -26.93
N ALA A 170 -74.18 45.69 -27.92
CA ALA A 170 -73.73 47.05 -28.30
C ALA A 170 -74.82 48.09 -28.70
N PRO A 171 -74.48 49.37 -29.01
CA PRO A 171 -73.92 49.70 -30.34
C PRO A 171 -72.90 50.88 -30.45
N ARG A 172 -72.03 50.76 -31.47
CA ARG A 172 -71.46 51.74 -32.44
C ARG A 172 -71.12 53.19 -32.05
N SER A 173 -69.87 53.61 -32.37
CA SER A 173 -69.52 54.76 -33.25
C SER A 173 -67.98 54.90 -33.37
N VAL A 174 -67.37 54.59 -34.52
CA VAL A 174 -66.81 55.51 -35.56
C VAL A 174 -65.88 56.62 -35.03
N ALA A 175 -64.56 56.47 -35.25
CA ALA A 175 -63.70 57.41 -36.02
C ALA A 175 -62.20 57.10 -35.79
N ALA A 176 -61.44 57.06 -36.88
CA ALA A 176 -59.98 57.17 -36.95
C ALA A 176 -59.65 58.57 -37.55
N PRO A 177 -58.40 58.87 -37.97
CA PRO A 177 -57.09 58.73 -37.34
C PRO A 177 -56.35 60.10 -37.32
N VAL A 178 -55.25 60.24 -36.56
CA VAL A 178 -54.20 61.22 -36.92
C VAL A 178 -52.81 60.64 -36.68
N LEU A 179 -52.03 60.76 -37.75
CA LEU A 179 -50.63 60.47 -38.00
C LEU A 179 -49.75 61.51 -37.29
N GLU A 180 -48.62 61.15 -36.67
CA GLU A 180 -47.39 61.93 -36.90
C GLU A 180 -46.09 61.20 -36.55
N THR A 181 -45.18 61.39 -37.48
CA THR A 181 -43.79 60.95 -37.63
C THR A 181 -42.80 61.85 -36.90
N ALA A 182 -41.62 61.28 -36.55
CA ALA A 182 -40.25 61.83 -36.74
C ALA A 182 -39.36 61.48 -35.53
N LEU A 183 -38.32 60.64 -35.69
CA LEU A 183 -36.97 61.00 -36.14
C LEU A 183 -36.32 62.14 -35.33
N ALA A 184 -35.40 61.78 -34.43
CA ALA A 184 -34.18 62.54 -34.22
C ALA A 184 -33.05 61.63 -33.70
N ARG A 185 -31.91 61.78 -34.36
CA ARG A 185 -30.65 61.06 -34.22
C ARG A 185 -29.62 62.04 -33.63
N ALA A 186 -28.53 61.49 -33.10
CA ALA A 186 -27.30 62.17 -32.63
C ALA A 186 -27.36 62.69 -31.17
N ALA A 187 -26.28 62.69 -30.39
CA ALA A 187 -24.86 62.67 -30.74
C ALA A 187 -23.99 62.01 -29.67
N ARG A 188 -22.83 61.52 -30.13
CA ARG A 188 -21.62 61.18 -29.39
C ARG A 188 -21.21 62.30 -28.43
N VAL A 189 -20.87 61.95 -27.19
CA VAL A 189 -19.99 62.75 -26.33
C VAL A 189 -18.91 61.82 -25.78
N VAL A 190 -17.66 62.16 -26.09
CA VAL A 190 -16.44 61.66 -25.45
C VAL A 190 -16.21 62.50 -24.20
N PRO A 191 -15.73 61.90 -23.10
CA PRO A 191 -14.71 62.61 -22.33
C PRO A 191 -13.50 61.73 -22.01
N THR A 192 -12.34 62.30 -22.32
CA THR A 192 -11.03 62.00 -21.76
C THR A 192 -11.01 62.31 -20.27
N GLY A 193 -10.48 61.40 -19.45
CA GLY A 193 -10.23 61.64 -18.02
C GLY A 193 -9.14 60.71 -17.49
N ARG A 194 -8.03 61.31 -17.07
CA ARG A 194 -6.77 60.71 -16.62
C ARG A 194 -6.85 60.30 -15.13
N GLY A 195 -6.43 59.06 -14.84
CA GLY A 195 -5.57 58.67 -13.70
C GLY A 195 -6.11 58.67 -12.28
N VAL A 196 -5.94 57.55 -11.57
CA VAL A 196 -5.09 57.34 -10.35
C VAL A 196 -5.07 55.81 -10.05
N PRO A 197 -3.97 55.23 -9.53
CA PRO A 197 -3.72 53.79 -9.52
C PRO A 197 -4.02 53.13 -8.17
N GLY A 198 -4.33 51.83 -8.18
CA GLY A 198 -4.25 50.99 -6.97
C GLY A 198 -5.30 49.88 -6.89
N ALA A 199 -4.98 48.72 -7.46
CA ALA A 199 -5.41 47.40 -6.97
C ALA A 199 -4.66 46.34 -7.80
N GLU A 200 -3.66 45.70 -7.19
CA GLU A 200 -2.95 44.57 -7.77
C GLU A 200 -3.92 43.39 -7.92
N ALA A 201 -4.26 43.06 -9.17
CA ALA A 201 -4.87 41.78 -9.49
C ALA A 201 -3.76 40.71 -9.55
N ILE A 202 -3.87 39.71 -8.69
CA ILE A 202 -3.00 38.52 -8.68
C ILE A 202 -3.15 37.80 -10.03
N ALA A 203 -2.14 37.95 -10.88
CA ALA A 203 -2.03 37.25 -12.15
C ALA A 203 -1.63 35.79 -11.90
N VAL A 204 -2.54 34.85 -12.17
CA VAL A 204 -2.24 33.42 -12.21
C VAL A 204 -1.31 33.14 -13.41
N PRO A 205 -0.16 32.47 -13.23
CA PRO A 205 0.78 32.23 -14.32
C PRO A 205 0.20 31.21 -15.32
N ARG A 206 -0.01 31.66 -16.56
CA ARG A 206 -0.32 30.78 -17.71
C ARG A 206 0.93 29.99 -18.11
N PHE A 207 1.06 28.76 -17.64
CA PHE A 207 2.02 27.78 -18.17
C PHE A 207 1.36 26.92 -19.25
N SER A 208 1.52 27.30 -20.52
CA SER A 208 1.39 26.36 -21.64
C SER A 208 2.08 26.91 -22.89
N LYS A 209 3.41 26.91 -22.88
CA LYS A 209 4.18 26.95 -24.12
C LYS A 209 3.97 25.61 -24.85
N ARG A 210 3.07 25.59 -25.83
CA ARG A 210 2.89 24.45 -26.77
C ARG A 210 4.22 24.15 -27.45
N VAL A 211 4.77 22.96 -27.19
CA VAL A 211 5.76 22.32 -28.08
C VAL A 211 5.01 21.89 -29.34
N LYS A 212 5.25 22.59 -30.46
CA LYS A 212 4.77 22.14 -31.78
C LYS A 212 5.55 20.87 -32.15
N GLY A 213 4.91 19.70 -32.13
CA GLY A 213 5.54 18.48 -32.66
C GLY A 213 4.99 17.14 -32.17
N VAL A 214 4.19 17.09 -31.10
CA VAL A 214 3.52 15.86 -30.67
C VAL A 214 2.03 16.05 -30.91
N GLY A 215 1.39 15.15 -31.66
CA GLY A 215 -0.04 15.20 -31.96
C GLY A 215 -0.84 15.41 -30.68
N ALA A 216 -1.77 16.37 -30.67
CA ALA A 216 -2.62 16.63 -29.52
C ALA A 216 -3.30 15.32 -29.11
N ALA A 217 -3.14 14.92 -27.84
CA ALA A 217 -3.88 13.79 -27.30
C ALA A 217 -5.38 14.10 -27.46
N ARG A 218 -6.08 13.32 -28.28
CA ARG A 218 -7.50 13.51 -28.55
C ARG A 218 -8.28 12.73 -27.49
N GLY A 219 -8.90 13.46 -26.57
CA GLY A 219 -9.67 12.86 -25.48
C GLY A 219 -11.08 12.42 -25.92
N VAL A 220 -11.79 11.73 -25.02
CA VAL A 220 -13.22 11.44 -25.16
C VAL A 220 -14.01 12.71 -24.84
N ASP A 221 -14.71 13.28 -25.83
CA ASP A 221 -15.61 14.43 -25.68
C ASP A 221 -16.98 13.96 -25.14
N LEU A 222 -17.35 14.42 -23.95
CA LEU A 222 -18.58 14.00 -23.27
C LEU A 222 -19.84 14.76 -23.76
N ALA A 223 -19.71 15.71 -24.68
CA ALA A 223 -20.82 16.43 -25.34
C ALA A 223 -21.91 16.90 -24.35
N LEU A 224 -21.48 17.51 -23.25
CA LEU A 224 -22.35 17.95 -22.14
C LEU A 224 -23.30 19.11 -22.53
N ASP A 225 -23.16 19.64 -23.74
CA ASP A 225 -23.99 20.70 -24.32
C ASP A 225 -25.36 20.22 -24.85
N GLN A 226 -25.60 18.90 -24.88
CA GLN A 226 -26.79 18.30 -25.52
C GLN A 226 -27.87 17.74 -24.56
N PHE A 227 -27.76 17.91 -23.24
CA PHE A 227 -28.72 17.35 -22.29
C PHE A 227 -29.98 18.23 -22.10
N ASP A 228 -31.17 17.66 -22.32
CA ASP A 228 -32.49 18.27 -22.01
C ASP A 228 -32.99 17.80 -20.63
N LEU A 229 -33.35 18.75 -19.76
CA LEU A 229 -33.63 18.55 -18.33
C LEU A 229 -35.12 18.62 -17.98
N SER A 230 -36.01 18.42 -18.95
CA SER A 230 -37.41 18.83 -18.80
C SER A 230 -38.35 17.87 -18.02
N ALA A 231 -37.93 16.65 -17.59
CA ALA A 231 -38.82 15.68 -16.90
C ALA A 231 -38.20 14.80 -15.76
N PRO A 232 -38.70 14.83 -14.50
CA PRO A 232 -38.24 13.96 -13.40
C PRO A 232 -39.01 12.62 -13.26
N GLY A 233 -38.31 11.52 -12.89
CA GLY A 233 -38.89 10.19 -12.61
C GLY A 233 -38.92 9.84 -11.12
N LYS A 234 -40.00 9.20 -10.62
CA LYS A 234 -40.14 8.73 -9.24
C LYS A 234 -39.76 7.25 -9.12
N VAL A 235 -38.93 6.88 -8.14
CA VAL A 235 -38.60 5.49 -7.77
C VAL A 235 -39.28 5.16 -6.44
N ALA A 236 -40.10 4.11 -6.41
CA ALA A 236 -40.77 3.66 -5.19
C ALA A 236 -39.79 2.87 -4.30
N ALA A 237 -39.46 3.40 -3.13
CA ALA A 237 -38.64 2.71 -2.14
C ALA A 237 -39.53 1.72 -1.34
N SER A 238 -39.42 0.43 -1.64
CA SER A 238 -40.08 -0.64 -0.88
C SER A 238 -39.12 -1.25 0.15
N PHE A 239 -38.96 -0.61 1.31
CA PHE A 239 -38.33 -1.23 2.47
C PHE A 239 -39.44 -1.73 3.40
N GLN A 240 -39.81 -3.01 3.30
CA GLN A 240 -40.70 -3.67 4.24
C GLN A 240 -39.87 -4.62 5.11
N SER A 241 -39.35 -4.11 6.23
CA SER A 241 -38.80 -4.95 7.30
C SER A 241 -39.96 -5.57 8.07
N SER A 242 -40.12 -6.88 7.94
CA SER A 242 -41.10 -7.67 8.67
C SER A 242 -40.56 -7.92 10.09
N GLY A 243 -40.83 -7.02 11.03
CA GLY A 243 -40.89 -7.36 12.46
C GLY A 243 -39.75 -6.91 13.38
N ALA A 244 -38.64 -6.35 12.87
CA ALA A 244 -37.63 -5.69 13.70
C ALA A 244 -37.59 -4.19 13.37
N GLY A 245 -37.61 -3.36 14.41
CA GLY A 245 -37.87 -1.93 14.39
C GLY A 245 -37.08 -1.14 13.34
N SER A 246 -37.69 -0.02 12.91
CA SER A 246 -37.12 1.08 12.13
C SER A 246 -35.64 0.89 11.79
N ALA A 247 -35.33 0.53 10.53
CA ALA A 247 -33.96 0.40 10.05
C ALA A 247 -33.14 1.58 10.59
N CYS A 248 -32.16 1.29 11.45
CA CYS A 248 -31.30 2.32 12.00
C CYS A 248 -30.59 2.95 10.79
N LEU A 249 -30.96 4.18 10.45
CA LEU A 249 -30.34 4.95 9.38
C LEU A 249 -29.25 5.81 10.00
N GLY A 250 -28.20 6.10 9.22
CA GLY A 250 -27.23 7.10 9.60
C GLY A 250 -26.46 6.77 10.88
N GLY A 251 -26.34 7.74 11.80
CA GLY A 251 -25.64 7.58 13.07
C GLY A 251 -26.18 6.46 13.96
N ALA A 252 -27.49 6.21 13.92
CA ALA A 252 -28.10 5.14 14.72
C ALA A 252 -27.57 3.75 14.33
N PHE A 253 -27.33 3.53 13.03
CA PHE A 253 -26.72 2.29 12.52
C PHE A 253 -25.32 2.08 13.13
N TRP A 254 -24.50 3.12 13.07
CA TRP A 254 -23.13 3.06 13.56
C TRP A 254 -23.06 2.85 15.07
N SER A 255 -23.94 3.51 15.83
CA SER A 255 -24.07 3.31 17.27
C SER A 255 -24.45 1.87 17.60
N SER A 256 -25.42 1.27 16.90
CA SER A 256 -25.79 -0.13 17.11
C SER A 256 -24.68 -1.14 16.79
N LEU A 257 -23.69 -0.74 15.98
CA LEU A 257 -22.53 -1.57 15.67
C LEU A 257 -21.43 -1.47 16.74
N ALA A 258 -21.48 -0.51 17.66
CA ALA A 258 -20.50 -0.38 18.76
C ALA A 258 -20.65 -1.52 19.78
N ASP A 259 -19.55 -1.88 20.48
CA ASP A 259 -19.54 -3.00 21.43
C ASP A 259 -20.55 -2.84 22.57
N ASP A 260 -20.78 -1.59 23.01
CA ASP A 260 -21.60 -1.28 24.19
C ASP A 260 -23.09 -1.03 23.89
N ALA A 261 -23.52 -1.11 22.63
CA ALA A 261 -24.88 -0.73 22.23
C ALA A 261 -25.89 -1.90 22.26
N ASP A 262 -27.16 -1.55 22.51
CA ASP A 262 -28.31 -2.44 22.58
C ASP A 262 -28.44 -3.40 21.37
N ALA A 263 -29.09 -4.55 21.59
CA ALA A 263 -29.24 -5.70 20.70
C ALA A 263 -30.09 -5.47 19.43
N ALA A 264 -29.85 -4.38 18.70
CA ALA A 264 -30.53 -4.08 17.43
C ALA A 264 -30.20 -5.07 16.31
N PHE A 265 -29.06 -5.77 16.42
CA PHE A 265 -28.64 -6.85 15.53
C PHE A 265 -28.38 -8.13 16.31
N GLU A 266 -28.65 -9.26 15.66
CA GLU A 266 -28.11 -10.55 16.09
C GLU A 266 -26.58 -10.48 16.14
N GLU A 267 -25.97 -11.14 17.13
CA GLU A 267 -24.52 -11.04 17.35
C GLU A 267 -23.71 -11.48 16.12
N GLU A 268 -24.18 -12.52 15.42
CA GLU A 268 -23.56 -13.00 14.17
C GLU A 268 -23.57 -11.93 13.06
N ASP A 269 -24.66 -11.17 12.94
CA ASP A 269 -24.78 -10.09 11.95
C ASP A 269 -24.00 -8.85 12.37
N LYS A 270 -23.92 -8.57 13.67
CA LYS A 270 -23.07 -7.52 14.23
C LYS A 270 -21.59 -7.78 13.89
N VAL A 271 -21.12 -9.01 14.10
CA VAL A 271 -19.75 -9.42 13.74
C VAL A 271 -19.51 -9.32 12.23
N LEU A 272 -20.46 -9.78 11.41
CA LEU A 272 -20.37 -9.67 9.95
C LEU A 272 -20.25 -8.21 9.50
N LEU A 273 -21.18 -7.35 9.93
CA LEU A 273 -21.24 -5.93 9.56
C LEU A 273 -20.03 -5.16 10.09
N LYS A 274 -19.49 -5.51 11.26
CA LYS A 274 -18.21 -4.97 11.75
C LYS A 274 -17.06 -5.29 10.81
N SER A 275 -16.99 -6.53 10.31
CA SER A 275 -15.94 -6.91 9.36
C SER A 275 -16.06 -6.16 8.02
N VAL A 276 -17.29 -6.00 7.52
CA VAL A 276 -17.58 -5.35 6.24
C VAL A 276 -17.36 -3.83 6.32
N PHE A 277 -17.80 -3.21 7.41
CA PHE A 277 -17.63 -1.78 7.68
C PHE A 277 -16.48 -1.53 8.67
N ASN A 278 -15.38 -2.24 8.47
CA ASN A 278 -14.13 -1.96 9.16
C ASN A 278 -13.73 -0.50 8.85
N PRO A 279 -13.53 0.38 9.85
CA PRO A 279 -13.20 1.79 9.64
C PRO A 279 -12.00 2.05 8.72
N HIS A 280 -11.13 1.05 8.55
CA HIS A 280 -9.90 1.16 7.76
C HIS A 280 -10.01 0.63 6.35
N LEU A 281 -11.06 -0.16 6.10
CA LEU A 281 -11.41 -0.67 4.76
C LEU A 281 -12.56 0.12 4.14
N SER A 282 -13.32 0.85 4.97
CA SER A 282 -14.52 1.57 4.59
C SER A 282 -14.54 2.96 5.22
N ASP A 283 -14.54 3.98 4.36
CA ASP A 283 -14.75 5.39 4.71
C ASP A 283 -16.24 5.71 4.97
N ARG A 284 -17.15 4.74 4.79
CA ARG A 284 -18.60 4.99 4.87
C ARG A 284 -19.08 5.44 6.25
N ARG A 285 -18.29 5.23 7.30
CA ARG A 285 -18.56 5.77 8.63
C ARG A 285 -18.54 7.29 8.66
N ASP A 286 -17.74 7.93 7.80
CA ASP A 286 -17.63 9.38 7.68
C ASP A 286 -18.90 10.02 7.08
N GLU A 287 -19.78 9.22 6.49
CA GLU A 287 -21.07 9.69 5.99
C GLU A 287 -22.02 10.09 7.14
N GLY A 288 -21.80 9.57 8.35
CA GLY A 288 -22.60 9.85 9.54
C GLY A 288 -24.08 9.58 9.29
N ASP A 289 -24.92 10.60 9.48
CA ASP A 289 -26.37 10.50 9.30
C ASP A 289 -26.83 10.33 7.84
N ARG A 290 -25.95 10.57 6.86
CA ARG A 290 -26.26 10.38 5.43
C ARG A 290 -26.11 8.94 4.97
N PHE A 291 -25.54 8.08 5.83
CA PHE A 291 -25.35 6.69 5.51
C PHE A 291 -26.70 5.97 5.36
N VAL A 292 -26.88 5.34 4.20
CA VAL A 292 -28.00 4.43 3.95
C VAL A 292 -27.45 3.01 4.03
N PRO A 293 -27.92 2.19 5.00
CA PRO A 293 -27.47 0.82 5.14
C PRO A 293 -27.82 0.00 3.89
N PRO A 294 -27.03 -1.04 3.58
CA PRO A 294 -27.35 -1.94 2.48
C PRO A 294 -28.68 -2.67 2.74
N ASP A 295 -29.24 -3.26 1.69
CA ASP A 295 -30.44 -4.09 1.80
C ASP A 295 -30.28 -5.14 2.91
N SER A 296 -31.22 -5.19 3.86
CA SER A 296 -31.24 -6.14 4.96
C SER A 296 -32.00 -7.41 4.63
N SER A 297 -32.36 -7.64 3.36
CA SER A 297 -32.99 -8.88 2.92
C SER A 297 -32.11 -10.09 3.24
N LEU A 298 -32.74 -11.19 3.67
CA LEU A 298 -32.04 -12.42 4.06
C LEU A 298 -31.09 -12.92 2.95
N ALA A 299 -31.55 -12.88 1.69
CA ALA A 299 -30.76 -13.29 0.54
C ALA A 299 -29.49 -12.43 0.33
N TYR A 300 -29.59 -11.12 0.54
CA TYR A 300 -28.43 -10.23 0.47
C TYR A 300 -27.44 -10.51 1.61
N VAL A 301 -27.93 -10.63 2.85
CA VAL A 301 -27.10 -10.91 4.02
C VAL A 301 -26.41 -12.28 3.89
N GLU A 302 -27.11 -13.31 3.44
CA GLU A 302 -26.50 -14.63 3.15
C GLU A 302 -25.43 -14.55 2.05
N GLY A 303 -25.69 -13.77 0.99
CA GLY A 303 -24.70 -13.48 -0.04
C GLY A 303 -23.45 -12.80 0.52
N LEU A 304 -23.63 -11.80 1.38
CA LEU A 304 -22.55 -11.08 2.05
C LEU A 304 -21.73 -12.00 2.96
N ARG A 305 -22.39 -12.86 3.76
CA ARG A 305 -21.71 -13.91 4.56
C ARG A 305 -20.87 -14.82 3.66
N GLY A 306 -21.41 -15.22 2.51
CA GLY A 306 -20.68 -16.02 1.53
C GLY A 306 -19.44 -15.33 0.97
N LEU A 307 -19.50 -14.01 0.74
CA LEU A 307 -18.36 -13.21 0.28
C LEU A 307 -17.30 -13.04 1.37
N VAL A 308 -17.70 -12.69 2.60
CA VAL A 308 -16.78 -12.52 3.74
C VAL A 308 -16.03 -13.81 4.06
N ARG A 309 -16.71 -14.98 3.99
CA ARG A 309 -16.03 -16.29 4.15
C ARG A 309 -14.97 -16.54 3.07
N LYS A 310 -15.26 -16.17 1.81
CA LYS A 310 -14.28 -16.30 0.71
C LYS A 310 -13.09 -15.37 0.91
N GLU A 311 -13.33 -14.14 1.36
CA GLU A 311 -12.26 -13.19 1.67
C GLU A 311 -11.38 -13.70 2.82
N GLU A 312 -11.99 -14.21 3.89
CA GLU A 312 -11.28 -14.83 5.01
C GLU A 312 -10.44 -16.03 4.58
N GLN A 313 -10.96 -16.88 3.68
CA GLN A 313 -10.18 -17.96 3.09
C GLN A 313 -8.95 -17.43 2.35
N VAL A 314 -9.08 -16.36 1.58
CA VAL A 314 -7.96 -15.72 0.88
C VAL A 314 -6.96 -15.10 1.86
N ARG A 315 -7.43 -14.52 2.97
CA ARG A 315 -6.56 -14.01 4.05
C ARG A 315 -5.76 -15.14 4.71
N GLN A 316 -6.40 -16.28 4.99
CA GLN A 316 -5.72 -17.46 5.54
C GLN A 316 -4.70 -18.03 4.55
N MET A 317 -5.04 -18.10 3.25
CA MET A 317 -4.09 -18.52 2.21
C MET A 317 -2.90 -17.56 2.09
N ARG A 318 -3.14 -16.24 2.11
CA ARG A 318 -2.08 -15.21 2.13
C ARG A 318 -1.16 -15.39 3.33
N THR A 319 -1.74 -15.51 4.52
CA THR A 319 -1.01 -15.71 5.78
C THR A 319 -0.18 -16.99 5.74
N GLY A 320 -0.78 -18.12 5.36
CA GLY A 320 -0.07 -19.39 5.21
C GLY A 320 1.07 -19.32 4.19
N HIS A 321 0.85 -18.68 3.05
CA HIS A 321 1.90 -18.51 2.04
C HIS A 321 3.03 -17.61 2.55
N PHE A 322 2.71 -16.45 3.13
CA PHE A 322 3.68 -15.53 3.72
C PHE A 322 4.51 -16.19 4.82
N LEU A 323 3.90 -17.02 5.66
CA LEU A 323 4.58 -17.74 6.74
C LEU A 323 5.27 -19.02 6.27
N SER A 324 5.28 -19.33 4.97
CA SER A 324 5.96 -20.49 4.40
C SER A 324 7.37 -20.15 3.93
N ALA A 325 8.29 -21.12 3.97
CA ALA A 325 9.66 -20.96 3.43
C ALA A 325 9.68 -20.59 1.92
N GLY A 326 8.60 -20.86 1.19
CA GLY A 326 8.49 -20.59 -0.24
C GLY A 326 8.12 -19.16 -0.62
N PHE A 327 7.71 -18.31 0.34
CA PHE A 327 7.44 -16.90 0.04
C PHE A 327 8.74 -16.13 -0.23
N SER A 328 8.71 -15.33 -1.29
CA SER A 328 9.82 -14.51 -1.76
C SER A 328 9.42 -13.04 -1.83
N GLU A 329 10.24 -12.16 -1.24
CA GLU A 329 10.00 -10.72 -1.27
C GLU A 329 9.94 -10.13 -2.69
N SER A 330 10.71 -10.68 -3.62
CA SER A 330 10.74 -10.20 -5.01
C SER A 330 9.58 -10.72 -5.85
N ASN A 331 9.04 -11.89 -5.48
CA ASN A 331 7.92 -12.52 -6.15
C ASN A 331 6.97 -13.09 -5.10
N PRO A 332 6.11 -12.24 -4.50
CA PRO A 332 5.21 -12.67 -3.43
C PRO A 332 4.13 -13.65 -3.91
N GLY A 333 3.92 -13.77 -5.23
CA GLY A 333 2.88 -14.62 -5.82
C GLY A 333 1.54 -13.91 -6.03
N SER A 334 0.60 -14.59 -6.67
CA SER A 334 -0.71 -14.03 -7.07
C SER A 334 -1.70 -13.81 -5.93
N LEU A 335 -1.37 -14.28 -4.72
CA LEU A 335 -2.20 -14.05 -3.53
C LEU A 335 -2.04 -12.63 -2.98
N PHE A 336 -1.03 -11.89 -3.42
CA PHE A 336 -0.72 -10.55 -2.92
C PHE A 336 -0.92 -9.48 -3.99
N PRO A 337 -1.06 -8.20 -3.60
CA PRO A 337 -1.12 -7.10 -4.55
C PRO A 337 0.07 -7.14 -5.52
N ALA A 338 -0.20 -6.94 -6.82
CA ALA A 338 0.86 -6.91 -7.83
C ALA A 338 1.92 -5.81 -7.56
N SER A 339 1.54 -4.76 -6.81
CA SER A 339 2.44 -3.68 -6.37
C SER A 339 3.52 -4.12 -5.36
N TRP A 340 3.38 -5.31 -4.76
CA TRP A 340 4.40 -5.87 -3.88
C TRP A 340 5.57 -6.48 -4.64
N ALA A 341 5.34 -6.99 -5.85
CA ALA A 341 6.41 -7.48 -6.70
C ALA A 341 7.32 -6.30 -7.08
N THR A 342 8.63 -6.46 -6.88
CA THR A 342 9.60 -5.43 -7.26
C THR A 342 9.56 -5.22 -8.76
N SER A 343 9.16 -4.02 -9.21
CA SER A 343 8.97 -3.69 -10.63
C SER A 343 10.24 -3.72 -11.47
N PHE A 344 11.41 -3.72 -10.83
CA PHE A 344 12.70 -3.93 -11.47
C PHE A 344 13.28 -5.26 -11.00
N GLU A 345 13.19 -6.26 -11.87
CA GLU A 345 14.09 -7.40 -11.81
C GLU A 345 15.44 -6.92 -12.35
N VAL A 346 16.15 -6.09 -11.57
CA VAL A 346 17.61 -6.04 -11.72
C VAL A 346 18.01 -7.48 -11.60
N ALA A 347 18.67 -8.03 -12.62
CA ALA A 347 19.17 -9.40 -12.64
C ALA A 347 20.06 -9.61 -11.41
N LYS A 348 19.43 -9.84 -10.26
CA LYS A 348 20.03 -10.37 -9.05
C LYS A 348 20.49 -11.71 -9.54
N SER A 349 21.80 -11.80 -9.74
CA SER A 349 22.51 -13.00 -10.13
C SER A 349 21.77 -14.19 -9.56
N GLU A 350 21.29 -15.07 -10.44
CA GLU A 350 20.54 -16.27 -10.07
C GLU A 350 21.08 -16.84 -8.76
N ALA A 351 20.21 -16.87 -7.76
CA ALA A 351 20.40 -17.58 -6.51
C ALA A 351 21.62 -17.14 -5.67
N ASP A 352 21.43 -16.07 -4.91
CA ASP A 352 21.84 -16.11 -3.50
C ASP A 352 20.96 -17.19 -2.85
N GLY A 353 21.33 -18.47 -3.06
CA GLY A 353 20.54 -19.68 -2.77
C GLY A 353 20.30 -19.82 -1.28
N LYS A 354 19.44 -18.95 -0.74
CA LYS A 354 19.07 -18.89 0.66
C LYS A 354 17.99 -19.92 0.88
N GLU A 355 18.39 -21.02 1.51
CA GLU A 355 17.47 -22.04 1.99
C GLU A 355 16.95 -21.59 3.35
N LEU A 356 15.63 -21.41 3.45
CA LEU A 356 14.97 -21.08 4.70
C LEU A 356 14.56 -22.39 5.40
N HIS A 357 15.05 -22.60 6.62
CA HIS A 357 14.64 -23.73 7.45
C HIS A 357 13.76 -23.25 8.59
N ALA A 358 12.55 -23.78 8.68
CA ALA A 358 11.63 -23.46 9.77
C ALA A 358 12.24 -23.86 11.14
N ARG A 359 12.17 -22.96 12.11
CA ARG A 359 12.65 -23.15 13.49
C ARG A 359 11.48 -23.09 14.45
N SER A 360 10.69 -24.17 14.49
CA SER A 360 9.55 -24.28 15.42
C SER A 360 10.00 -24.28 16.88
N ASP A 361 11.22 -24.72 17.15
CA ASP A 361 11.87 -24.62 18.46
C ASP A 361 12.00 -23.15 18.93
N TYR A 362 12.20 -22.22 18.02
CA TYR A 362 12.29 -20.79 18.34
C TYR A 362 10.93 -20.14 18.56
N MET A 363 9.84 -20.73 18.04
CA MET A 363 8.48 -20.22 18.27
C MET A 363 8.09 -20.31 19.76
N ALA A 364 8.57 -21.33 20.48
CA ALA A 364 8.39 -21.41 21.93
C ALA A 364 9.07 -20.25 22.69
N ALA A 365 10.10 -19.65 22.07
CA ALA A 365 10.83 -18.50 22.58
C ALA A 365 10.40 -17.17 21.91
N ALA A 366 9.23 -17.11 21.27
CA ALA A 366 8.73 -15.92 20.57
C ALA A 366 8.77 -14.63 21.43
N MET A 367 8.56 -14.76 22.74
CA MET A 367 8.63 -13.65 23.71
C MET A 367 9.99 -12.94 23.70
N VAL A 368 11.09 -13.66 23.45
CA VAL A 368 12.44 -13.08 23.34
C VAL A 368 12.53 -12.17 22.12
N PHE A 369 11.88 -12.55 21.02
CA PHE A 369 11.85 -11.77 19.80
C PHE A 369 10.93 -10.56 19.92
N GLU A 370 9.84 -10.60 20.69
CA GLU A 370 8.93 -9.44 20.83
C GLU A 370 9.67 -8.16 21.23
N GLN A 371 10.65 -8.25 22.15
CA GLN A 371 11.46 -7.09 22.56
C GLN A 371 12.41 -6.63 21.46
N ALA A 372 13.01 -7.57 20.71
CA ALA A 372 13.89 -7.27 19.59
C ALA A 372 13.13 -6.63 18.41
N LEU A 373 11.92 -7.13 18.10
CA LEU A 373 11.06 -6.60 17.05
C LEU A 373 10.69 -5.13 17.29
N ARG A 374 10.40 -4.75 18.55
CA ARG A 374 10.09 -3.34 18.90
C ARG A 374 11.25 -2.38 18.64
N ALA A 375 12.49 -2.87 18.69
CA ALA A 375 13.69 -2.04 18.48
C ALA A 375 14.22 -2.13 17.04
N ALA A 376 13.76 -3.08 16.24
CA ALA A 376 14.27 -3.36 14.91
C ALA A 376 13.37 -2.79 13.81
N SER A 377 13.97 -2.31 12.72
CA SER A 377 13.22 -1.99 11.51
C SER A 377 13.04 -3.24 10.65
N PRO A 378 11.83 -3.53 10.16
CA PRO A 378 11.61 -4.66 9.27
C PRO A 378 12.33 -4.45 7.93
N VAL A 379 12.90 -5.51 7.36
CA VAL A 379 13.50 -5.49 6.01
C VAL A 379 12.43 -5.52 4.91
N PHE A 380 11.25 -6.03 5.25
CA PHE A 380 10.06 -6.04 4.41
C PHE A 380 8.88 -5.63 5.27
N GLU A 381 8.13 -4.61 4.86
CA GLU A 381 6.88 -4.21 5.49
C GLU A 381 5.90 -3.81 4.39
N LYS A 382 4.77 -4.52 4.32
CA LYS A 382 3.72 -4.25 3.35
C LYS A 382 2.34 -4.49 3.96
N THR A 383 1.34 -3.81 3.41
CA THR A 383 -0.07 -3.96 3.79
C THR A 383 -0.85 -4.45 2.58
N ALA A 384 -1.69 -5.46 2.80
CA ALA A 384 -2.57 -6.01 1.77
C ALA A 384 -3.90 -5.23 1.72
N GLU A 385 -4.75 -5.51 0.73
CA GLU A 385 -5.99 -4.74 0.49
C GLU A 385 -6.97 -4.81 1.66
N ASP A 386 -6.92 -5.89 2.44
CA ASP A 386 -7.72 -6.11 3.64
C ASP A 386 -7.10 -5.49 4.92
N GLY A 387 -6.09 -4.62 4.75
CA GLY A 387 -5.45 -3.89 5.85
C GLY A 387 -4.48 -4.73 6.69
N MET A 388 -4.39 -6.04 6.42
CA MET A 388 -3.45 -6.93 7.09
C MET A 388 -2.01 -6.56 6.72
N ARG A 389 -1.17 -6.39 7.74
CA ARG A 389 0.22 -6.00 7.58
C ARG A 389 1.14 -7.19 7.78
N PHE A 390 2.12 -7.31 6.89
CA PHE A 390 3.06 -8.41 6.81
C PHE A 390 4.47 -7.85 6.95
N ARG A 391 5.26 -8.39 7.90
CA ARG A 391 6.62 -7.91 8.15
C ARG A 391 7.63 -9.04 8.20
N ILE A 392 8.81 -8.80 7.64
CA ILE A 392 9.98 -9.67 7.76
C ILE A 392 11.09 -8.89 8.46
N TYR A 393 11.64 -9.47 9.52
CA TYR A 393 12.80 -8.97 10.24
C TYR A 393 13.95 -9.93 10.05
N ARG A 394 15.18 -9.41 9.93
CA ARG A 394 16.39 -10.23 9.80
C ARG A 394 17.40 -9.88 10.88
N PHE A 395 17.76 -10.87 11.67
CA PHE A 395 18.74 -10.81 12.76
C PHE A 395 19.89 -11.77 12.45
N GLY A 396 20.86 -11.31 11.66
CA GLY A 396 21.95 -12.18 11.21
C GLY A 396 21.46 -13.29 10.29
N SER A 397 21.53 -14.55 10.74
CA SER A 397 21.01 -15.73 10.02
C SER A 397 19.58 -16.10 10.42
N VAL A 398 18.89 -15.30 11.25
CA VAL A 398 17.50 -15.58 11.62
C VAL A 398 16.56 -14.61 10.91
N GLU A 399 15.52 -15.15 10.29
CA GLU A 399 14.42 -14.40 9.68
C GLU A 399 13.14 -14.62 10.49
N VAL A 400 12.54 -13.53 10.98
CA VAL A 400 11.28 -13.56 11.74
C VAL A 400 10.19 -12.96 10.88
N ARG A 401 9.11 -13.69 10.68
CA ARG A 401 7.93 -13.24 9.94
C ARG A 401 6.77 -13.03 10.89
N SER A 402 6.19 -11.84 10.83
CA SER A 402 5.03 -11.47 11.63
C SER A 402 3.91 -10.96 10.76
N THR A 403 2.70 -11.10 11.29
CA THR A 403 1.48 -10.56 10.72
C THR A 403 0.77 -9.71 11.76
N GLN A 404 0.08 -8.67 11.31
CA GLN A 404 -0.69 -7.79 12.17
C GLN A 404 -2.01 -7.47 11.49
N GLU A 405 -3.10 -7.87 12.12
CA GLU A 405 -4.44 -7.40 11.74
C GLU A 405 -4.59 -5.91 12.02
N HIS A 406 -5.58 -5.29 11.40
CA HIS A 406 -5.84 -3.88 11.62
C HIS A 406 -6.06 -3.59 13.12
N GLU A 407 -5.32 -2.62 13.70
CA GLU A 407 -5.29 -2.30 15.14
C GLU A 407 -4.96 -3.48 16.08
N GLY A 408 -4.69 -4.67 15.52
CA GLY A 408 -4.34 -5.86 16.26
C GLY A 408 -2.92 -5.82 16.82
N LYS A 409 -2.65 -6.69 17.78
CA LYS A 409 -1.27 -6.95 18.22
C LYS A 409 -0.52 -7.62 17.06
N GLU A 410 0.71 -7.19 16.81
CA GLU A 410 1.62 -7.92 15.92
C GLU A 410 1.91 -9.32 16.48
N VAL A 411 1.73 -10.34 15.65
CA VAL A 411 1.91 -11.75 16.02
C VAL A 411 3.05 -12.33 15.18
N ILE A 412 4.02 -12.97 15.83
CA ILE A 412 5.05 -13.75 15.15
C ILE A 412 4.40 -15.03 14.64
N GLY A 413 4.40 -15.20 13.31
CA GLY A 413 3.80 -16.36 12.67
C GLY A 413 4.81 -17.43 12.28
N ALA A 414 6.05 -17.05 11.98
CA ALA A 414 7.11 -18.00 11.62
C ALA A 414 8.50 -17.45 11.92
N ILE A 415 9.43 -18.35 12.25
CA ILE A 415 10.85 -18.06 12.43
C ILE A 415 11.64 -19.04 11.57
N PHE A 416 12.58 -18.52 10.80
CA PHE A 416 13.43 -19.26 9.89
C PHE A 416 14.90 -19.03 10.20
N SER A 417 15.70 -20.07 9.99
CA SER A 417 17.12 -19.94 9.72
C SER A 417 17.33 -19.66 8.23
N VAL A 418 18.15 -18.66 7.93
CA VAL A 418 18.60 -18.28 6.59
C VAL A 418 19.96 -18.94 6.37
N ARG A 419 19.99 -20.00 5.56
CA ARG A 419 21.24 -20.66 5.19
C ARG A 419 21.62 -20.31 3.78
N THR A 420 22.84 -19.84 3.58
CA THR A 420 23.40 -19.83 2.24
C THR A 420 23.73 -21.28 1.87
N ALA A 421 23.24 -21.76 0.74
CA ALA A 421 23.58 -23.07 0.22
C ALA A 421 25.08 -23.13 -0.08
N LYS A 422 25.88 -23.38 0.96
CA LYS A 422 27.31 -23.57 0.83
C LYS A 422 27.47 -24.91 0.13
N LYS A 423 28.04 -24.91 -1.08
CA LYS A 423 28.50 -26.12 -1.75
C LYS A 423 29.66 -26.68 -0.93
N VAL A 424 29.35 -27.34 0.17
CA VAL A 424 30.34 -28.03 0.99
C VAL A 424 30.73 -29.27 0.20
N ALA A 425 31.91 -29.23 -0.42
CA ALA A 425 32.54 -30.44 -0.93
C ALA A 425 32.62 -31.44 0.24
N PRO A 426 32.29 -32.73 0.04
CA PRO A 426 32.34 -33.73 1.09
C PRO A 426 33.77 -33.78 1.64
N ARG A 427 33.99 -33.18 2.82
CA ARG A 427 35.27 -33.21 3.51
C ARG A 427 35.34 -34.54 4.24
N THR A 428 36.36 -35.32 3.94
CA THR A 428 36.73 -36.55 4.65
C THR A 428 37.16 -36.21 6.08
N ASN A 429 37.27 -37.23 6.96
CA ASN A 429 37.58 -37.16 8.40
C ASN A 429 38.93 -36.50 8.77
N THR A 430 39.49 -35.59 7.98
CA THR A 430 40.80 -34.98 8.19
C THR A 430 40.83 -33.96 9.33
N VAL A 431 39.66 -33.55 9.87
CA VAL A 431 39.56 -32.49 10.88
C VAL A 431 40.36 -32.80 12.14
N ASP A 432 40.47 -34.07 12.54
CA ASP A 432 41.22 -34.47 13.74
C ASP A 432 42.72 -34.14 13.64
N HIS A 433 43.27 -34.01 12.42
CA HIS A 433 44.67 -33.63 12.20
C HIS A 433 44.87 -32.13 11.98
N GLU A 434 43.80 -31.36 11.90
CA GLU A 434 43.90 -29.92 11.65
C GLU A 434 44.19 -29.16 12.94
N VAL A 435 45.07 -28.17 12.83
CA VAL A 435 45.42 -27.27 13.94
C VAL A 435 44.26 -26.31 14.20
N VAL A 436 43.86 -26.18 15.46
CA VAL A 436 42.84 -25.20 15.88
C VAL A 436 43.47 -23.81 15.91
N VAL A 437 42.97 -22.86 15.12
CA VAL A 437 43.51 -21.49 15.07
C VAL A 437 42.72 -20.51 15.92
N ARG A 438 41.47 -20.84 16.27
CA ARG A 438 40.62 -19.97 17.08
C ARG A 438 39.66 -20.78 17.94
N VAL A 439 39.44 -20.34 19.17
CA VAL A 439 38.42 -20.89 20.07
C VAL A 439 37.50 -19.78 20.57
N SER A 440 36.20 -20.05 20.57
CA SER A 440 35.17 -19.12 21.05
C SER A 440 34.20 -19.83 21.98
N GLU A 441 33.95 -19.26 23.15
CA GLU A 441 33.01 -19.78 24.15
C GLU A 441 31.69 -19.03 24.05
N TYR A 442 30.59 -19.77 23.99
CA TYR A 442 29.23 -19.24 23.86
C TYR A 442 28.35 -19.74 24.99
N VAL A 443 27.34 -18.93 25.32
CA VAL A 443 26.25 -19.32 26.21
C VAL A 443 24.91 -18.99 25.57
N GLU A 444 24.01 -19.97 25.53
CA GLU A 444 22.64 -19.81 25.04
C GLU A 444 21.62 -20.19 26.12
N ALA A 445 20.38 -19.73 25.94
CA ALA A 445 19.28 -20.18 26.78
C ALA A 445 19.00 -21.67 26.51
N GLY A 446 18.90 -22.47 27.56
CA GLY A 446 18.54 -23.88 27.48
C GLY A 446 17.03 -24.10 27.60
N GLU A 447 16.60 -25.35 27.49
CA GLU A 447 15.22 -25.74 27.77
C GLU A 447 14.92 -25.57 29.27
N GLY A 448 14.02 -24.64 29.59
CA GLY A 448 13.59 -24.31 30.96
C GLY A 448 14.01 -22.92 31.42
N ALA A 449 13.21 -22.32 32.31
CA ALA A 449 13.32 -20.90 32.71
C ALA A 449 14.68 -20.48 33.30
N MET A 450 15.49 -21.42 33.79
CA MET A 450 16.83 -21.16 34.34
C MET A 450 17.94 -22.02 33.72
N ALA A 451 17.64 -22.78 32.65
CA ALA A 451 18.65 -23.55 31.98
C ALA A 451 19.48 -22.63 31.08
N SER A 452 20.79 -22.72 31.16
CA SER A 452 21.70 -22.20 30.14
C SER A 452 22.53 -23.36 29.60
N ARG A 453 22.87 -23.29 28.32
CA ARG A 453 23.75 -24.23 27.65
C ARG A 453 25.01 -23.49 27.26
N SER A 454 26.18 -24.04 27.63
CA SER A 454 27.48 -23.47 27.31
C SER A 454 28.21 -24.42 26.38
N TYR A 455 28.82 -23.88 25.35
CA TYR A 455 29.55 -24.65 24.35
C TYR A 455 30.75 -23.88 23.83
N VAL A 456 31.69 -24.59 23.21
CA VAL A 456 32.83 -23.99 22.54
C VAL A 456 32.78 -24.27 21.05
N VAL A 457 33.19 -23.28 20.26
CA VAL A 457 33.41 -23.40 18.82
C VAL A 457 34.90 -23.31 18.58
N LEU A 458 35.47 -24.39 18.05
CA LEU A 458 36.86 -24.50 17.61
C LEU A 458 36.88 -24.27 16.10
N GLU A 459 37.68 -23.34 15.64
CA GLU A 459 37.91 -23.11 14.22
C GLU A 459 39.32 -23.55 13.85
N THR A 460 39.42 -24.39 12.84
CA THR A 460 40.69 -24.96 12.38
C THR A 460 41.34 -24.10 11.31
N ALA A 461 42.61 -24.36 11.02
CA ALA A 461 43.36 -23.66 9.97
C ALA A 461 42.73 -23.80 8.57
N SER A 462 41.94 -24.85 8.31
CA SER A 462 41.21 -25.04 7.05
C SER A 462 39.88 -24.27 6.99
N GLY A 463 39.54 -23.55 8.06
CA GLY A 463 38.27 -22.87 8.27
C GLY A 463 37.12 -23.79 8.69
N ALA A 464 37.40 -25.04 9.08
CA ALA A 464 36.37 -25.93 9.60
C ALA A 464 35.98 -25.51 11.02
N ARG A 465 34.69 -25.57 11.36
CA ARG A 465 34.15 -25.24 12.67
C ARG A 465 33.70 -26.51 13.38
N VAL A 466 34.17 -26.71 14.60
CA VAL A 466 33.79 -27.83 15.46
C VAL A 466 33.13 -27.30 16.71
N VAL A 467 31.97 -27.85 17.05
CA VAL A 467 31.29 -27.55 18.31
C VAL A 467 31.55 -28.66 19.30
N SER A 468 31.97 -28.28 20.51
CA SER A 468 32.08 -29.19 21.64
C SER A 468 31.24 -28.71 22.81
N GLU A 469 30.39 -29.58 23.34
CA GLU A 469 29.53 -29.27 24.50
C GLU A 469 29.22 -30.51 25.35
N LYS A 470 29.00 -30.29 26.65
CA LYS A 470 28.51 -31.34 27.55
C LYS A 470 26.99 -31.25 27.65
N ARG A 471 26.30 -32.32 27.25
CA ARG A 471 24.84 -32.42 27.23
C ARG A 471 24.29 -32.74 28.62
N ALA A 472 22.97 -32.68 28.80
CA ALA A 472 22.32 -32.89 30.09
C ALA A 472 22.46 -34.33 30.62
N ASP A 473 22.58 -35.30 29.71
CA ASP A 473 22.92 -36.69 30.01
C ASP A 473 24.40 -36.88 30.41
N GLY A 474 25.19 -35.81 30.36
CA GLY A 474 26.62 -35.78 30.68
C GLY A 474 27.53 -36.34 29.60
N SER A 475 26.97 -36.73 28.45
CA SER A 475 27.75 -37.02 27.24
C SER A 475 28.42 -35.75 26.70
N VAL A 476 29.60 -35.92 26.10
CA VAL A 476 30.30 -34.86 25.39
C VAL A 476 30.02 -34.99 23.90
N ALA A 477 29.37 -33.98 23.32
CA ALA A 477 29.13 -33.90 21.89
C ALA A 477 30.32 -33.24 21.20
N TRP A 478 30.73 -33.81 20.06
CA TRP A 478 31.78 -33.28 19.19
C TRP A 478 31.25 -33.29 17.75
N GLU A 479 30.81 -32.13 17.28
CA GLU A 479 30.11 -31.99 16.00
C GLU A 479 30.93 -31.12 15.05
N VAL A 480 31.32 -31.71 13.92
CA VAL A 480 32.07 -31.02 12.86
C VAL A 480 31.09 -30.39 11.88
N GLU A 481 31.22 -29.10 11.63
CA GLU A 481 30.35 -28.28 10.78
C GLU A 481 28.84 -28.50 11.07
N PRO A 482 28.37 -28.28 12.32
CA PRO A 482 26.97 -28.44 12.63
C PRO A 482 26.14 -27.46 11.78
N LYS A 483 25.11 -28.00 11.12
CA LYS A 483 24.32 -27.26 10.11
C LYS A 483 23.62 -26.03 10.67
N ASP A 484 23.38 -26.00 11.97
CA ASP A 484 22.68 -24.95 12.70
C ASP A 484 23.63 -24.04 13.50
N LEU A 485 24.95 -24.16 13.33
CA LEU A 485 25.93 -23.40 14.11
C LEU A 485 25.73 -21.88 14.01
N GLU A 486 25.45 -21.36 12.81
CA GLU A 486 25.24 -19.93 12.63
C GLU A 486 23.97 -19.44 13.35
N ASP A 487 22.93 -20.26 13.34
CA ASP A 487 21.68 -19.98 14.05
C ASP A 487 21.90 -19.97 15.57
N ARG A 488 22.55 -21.03 16.08
CA ARG A 488 22.91 -21.15 17.50
C ARG A 488 23.75 -19.96 17.94
N ASN A 489 24.77 -19.60 17.17
CA ASN A 489 25.62 -18.45 17.47
C ASN A 489 24.88 -17.11 17.43
N SER A 490 23.85 -16.97 16.58
CA SER A 490 23.05 -15.73 16.49
C SER A 490 22.16 -15.50 17.72
N LEU A 491 21.76 -16.58 18.40
CA LEU A 491 20.98 -16.53 19.63
C LEU A 491 21.84 -16.59 20.90
N ALA A 492 23.05 -17.11 20.78
CA ALA A 492 23.98 -17.22 21.88
C ALA A 492 24.67 -15.88 22.17
N LYS A 493 25.03 -15.70 23.43
CA LYS A 493 25.96 -14.65 23.84
C LYS A 493 27.38 -15.20 23.73
N LEU A 494 28.22 -14.51 22.95
CA LEU A 494 29.67 -14.74 22.96
C LEU A 494 30.24 -14.33 24.32
N VAL A 495 30.83 -15.28 25.04
CA VAL A 495 31.45 -15.05 26.35
C VAL A 495 32.87 -14.53 26.15
N ARG A 496 33.67 -15.21 25.31
CA ARG A 496 35.06 -14.85 24.99
C ARG A 496 35.56 -15.57 23.74
N THR A 497 36.64 -15.06 23.18
CA THR A 497 37.33 -15.61 22.01
C THR A 497 38.84 -15.49 22.17
N ALA A 498 39.60 -16.44 21.63
CA ALA A 498 41.06 -16.42 21.60
C ALA A 498 41.58 -16.90 20.23
N GLU A 499 42.53 -16.17 19.67
CA GLU A 499 43.31 -16.57 18.49
C GLU A 499 44.54 -17.35 18.98
N LEU A 500 44.83 -18.48 18.34
CA LEU A 500 45.84 -19.45 18.76
C LEU A 500 46.99 -19.44 17.73
N GLY A 501 48.23 -19.25 18.21
CA GLY A 501 49.42 -19.23 17.36
C GLY A 501 49.99 -20.63 17.09
N GLU A 502 50.27 -21.36 18.16
CA GLU A 502 50.71 -22.76 18.15
C GLU A 502 49.71 -23.57 18.98
N ALA A 503 48.76 -24.23 18.32
CA ALA A 503 47.69 -24.98 19.01
C ALA A 503 47.81 -26.48 18.79
N ALA A 504 47.20 -27.23 19.69
CA ALA A 504 47.04 -28.67 19.54
C ALA A 504 46.14 -29.00 18.33
N PRO A 505 46.38 -30.14 17.65
CA PRO A 505 45.44 -30.71 16.68
C PRO A 505 44.06 -30.93 17.30
N ALA A 506 43.00 -30.76 16.51
CA ALA A 506 41.63 -30.91 17.00
C ALA A 506 41.35 -32.31 17.58
N GLY A 507 41.98 -33.36 17.05
CA GLY A 507 41.86 -34.73 17.53
C GLY A 507 42.44 -34.95 18.93
N GLU A 508 43.53 -34.25 19.29
CA GLU A 508 44.08 -34.30 20.66
C GLU A 508 43.13 -33.65 21.65
N LEU A 509 42.60 -32.47 21.31
CA LEU A 509 41.57 -31.80 22.12
C LEU A 509 40.32 -32.68 22.27
N ARG A 510 39.89 -33.34 21.19
CA ARG A 510 38.76 -34.26 21.23
C ARG A 510 38.98 -35.40 22.21
N ALA A 511 40.14 -36.04 22.18
CA ALA A 511 40.47 -37.15 23.06
C ALA A 511 40.42 -36.73 24.53
N VAL A 512 41.05 -35.60 24.87
CA VAL A 512 41.06 -35.10 26.26
C VAL A 512 39.67 -34.67 26.72
N LEU A 513 38.87 -34.05 25.85
CA LEU A 513 37.51 -33.65 26.21
C LEU A 513 36.56 -34.85 26.36
N ALA A 514 36.77 -35.92 25.58
CA ALA A 514 35.97 -37.13 25.70
C ALA A 514 36.13 -37.82 27.06
N GLU A 515 37.29 -37.70 27.71
CA GLU A 515 37.53 -38.23 29.06
C GLU A 515 36.70 -37.53 30.14
N GLN A 516 36.13 -36.35 29.86
CA GLN A 516 35.28 -35.61 30.80
C GLN A 516 33.79 -36.03 30.75
N ALA A 517 33.46 -37.05 29.95
CA ALA A 517 32.13 -37.64 29.92
C ALA A 517 31.85 -38.37 31.25
N VAL A 518 30.80 -37.93 31.95
CA VAL A 518 30.34 -38.52 33.23
C VAL A 518 28.84 -38.64 33.13
N GLU A 519 28.25 -39.71 33.69
CA GLU A 519 26.80 -39.95 33.61
C GLU A 519 26.01 -38.88 34.39
N GLY A 520 25.17 -38.14 33.67
CA GLY A 520 24.38 -37.02 34.19
C GLY A 520 25.22 -35.78 34.46
N ALA A 521 24.83 -34.63 33.90
CA ALA A 521 25.53 -33.37 34.13
C ALA A 521 24.63 -32.30 34.73
N LEU A 522 25.02 -31.80 35.89
CA LEU A 522 24.43 -30.61 36.48
C LEU A 522 24.74 -29.39 35.58
N PRO A 523 23.89 -28.34 35.59
CA PRO A 523 24.14 -27.11 34.83
C PRO A 523 25.53 -26.50 35.07
N VAL A 524 26.04 -26.58 36.30
CA VAL A 524 27.38 -26.08 36.66
C VAL A 524 28.50 -26.85 35.98
N GLU A 525 28.37 -28.16 35.83
CA GLU A 525 29.38 -29.02 35.20
C GLU A 525 29.43 -28.80 33.70
N ARG A 526 28.28 -28.56 33.05
CA ARG A 526 28.22 -28.19 31.62
C ARG A 526 28.92 -26.87 31.34
N LYS A 527 28.74 -25.90 32.24
CA LYS A 527 29.44 -24.62 32.19
C LYS A 527 30.94 -24.79 32.44
N GLN A 528 31.34 -25.56 33.44
CA GLN A 528 32.74 -25.85 33.75
C GLN A 528 33.43 -26.58 32.59
N PHE A 529 32.73 -27.51 31.92
CA PHE A 529 33.21 -28.20 30.74
C PHE A 529 33.56 -27.20 29.63
N ALA A 530 32.63 -26.31 29.23
CA ALA A 530 32.88 -25.33 28.18
C ALA A 530 34.05 -24.38 28.54
N GLN A 531 34.14 -23.97 29.80
CA GLN A 531 35.26 -23.16 30.29
C GLN A 531 36.60 -23.91 30.25
N GLY A 532 36.60 -25.17 30.69
CA GLY A 532 37.77 -26.05 30.67
C GLY A 532 38.25 -26.30 29.25
N ALA A 533 37.32 -26.62 28.34
CA ALA A 533 37.60 -26.79 26.92
C ALA A 533 38.19 -25.53 26.29
N PHE A 534 37.64 -24.35 26.59
CA PHE A 534 38.20 -23.08 26.14
C PHE A 534 39.63 -22.87 26.66
N CYS A 535 39.86 -23.04 27.97
CA CYS A 535 41.17 -22.79 28.58
C CYS A 535 42.22 -23.79 28.05
N MET A 536 41.83 -25.05 27.88
CA MET A 536 42.68 -26.09 27.32
C MET A 536 43.08 -25.79 25.87
N ALA A 537 42.12 -25.47 25.00
CA ALA A 537 42.41 -25.08 23.62
C ALA A 537 43.28 -23.82 23.53
N ALA A 538 43.07 -22.86 24.45
CA ALA A 538 43.83 -21.62 24.50
C ALA A 538 45.17 -21.72 25.25
N ASN A 539 45.53 -22.88 25.79
CA ASN A 539 46.69 -23.08 26.67
C ASN A 539 46.74 -22.05 27.82
N LEU A 540 45.59 -21.80 28.45
CA LEU A 540 45.42 -20.88 29.57
C LEU A 540 45.16 -21.64 30.87
N GLU A 541 45.60 -21.06 31.98
CA GLU A 541 45.14 -21.51 33.30
C GLU A 541 43.61 -21.37 33.41
N PHE A 542 42.99 -22.28 34.16
CA PHE A 542 41.54 -22.30 34.31
C PHE A 542 41.02 -20.98 34.89
N ALA A 543 40.39 -20.18 34.05
CA ALA A 543 39.78 -18.90 34.40
C ALA A 543 38.32 -18.89 33.92
N SER A 544 37.39 -18.62 34.83
CA SER A 544 35.98 -18.48 34.49
C SER A 544 35.74 -17.19 33.72
N GLY A 545 35.27 -17.30 32.47
CA GLY A 545 34.91 -16.15 31.63
C GLY A 545 33.68 -15.37 32.11
N PHE A 546 32.97 -15.88 33.12
CA PHE A 546 31.75 -15.27 33.68
C PHE A 546 32.01 -14.42 34.92
N ARG A 547 33.28 -14.28 35.34
CA ARG A 547 33.60 -13.36 36.42
C ARG A 547 33.47 -11.94 35.89
N SER A 548 32.60 -11.14 36.50
CA SER A 548 32.68 -9.69 36.37
C SER A 548 34.11 -9.30 36.74
N PRO A 549 34.88 -8.65 35.85
CA PRO A 549 36.21 -8.21 36.23
C PRO A 549 36.09 -7.33 37.46
N ALA A 550 37.06 -7.46 38.38
CA ALA A 550 37.12 -6.60 39.54
C ALA A 550 37.01 -5.14 39.07
N LYS A 551 36.21 -4.33 39.78
CA LYS A 551 35.81 -2.96 39.38
C LYS A 551 36.97 -1.98 39.10
N SER A 552 38.23 -2.40 39.26
CA SER A 552 39.44 -1.62 39.04
C SER A 552 39.98 -1.65 37.59
N GLY A 553 39.50 -2.54 36.71
CA GLY A 553 39.96 -2.60 35.32
C GLY A 553 39.41 -1.46 34.46
N LYS A 554 40.28 -0.64 33.86
CA LYS A 554 39.87 0.28 32.79
C LYS A 554 39.49 -0.53 31.55
N TRP A 555 38.25 -0.40 31.10
CA TRP A 555 37.81 -0.96 29.84
C TRP A 555 38.25 -0.06 28.69
N GLN A 556 38.97 -0.62 27.73
CA GLN A 556 39.19 0.02 26.43
C GLN A 556 38.23 -0.59 25.41
N LEU A 557 37.35 0.27 24.89
CA LEU A 557 36.47 -0.03 23.77
C LEU A 557 37.26 0.23 22.48
N SER A 558 37.55 -0.81 21.71
CA SER A 558 38.12 -0.66 20.37
C SER A 558 37.08 -1.07 19.33
N MET A 559 36.71 -0.13 18.45
CA MET A 559 35.95 -0.44 17.24
C MET A 559 36.95 -0.64 16.10
N GLU A 560 37.12 -1.87 15.64
CA GLU A 560 37.85 -2.15 14.41
C GLU A 560 36.84 -2.34 13.27
N GLY A 561 36.80 -1.37 12.37
CA GLY A 561 36.09 -1.46 11.11
C GLY A 561 36.83 -0.62 10.08
N GLN A 562 37.27 -1.24 8.98
CA GLN A 562 37.78 -0.51 7.82
C GLN A 562 36.61 0.21 7.13
N GLY A 563 36.27 1.39 7.64
CA GLY A 563 35.21 2.23 7.08
C GLY A 563 35.47 3.68 7.45
N GLY A 564 36.32 4.34 6.68
CA GLY A 564 36.55 5.78 6.78
C GLY A 564 35.24 6.53 6.58
N TRP A 565 34.92 7.44 7.50
CA TRP A 565 33.78 8.34 7.43
C TRP A 565 34.03 9.45 6.40
N HIS A 566 33.94 9.13 5.10
CA HIS A 566 33.81 10.16 4.06
C HIS A 566 32.93 9.65 2.92
N GLY A 567 31.77 10.28 2.73
CA GLY A 567 30.95 10.17 1.51
C GLY A 567 29.56 9.58 1.73
N ALA A 568 28.54 10.43 1.66
CA ALA A 568 27.13 10.05 1.68
C ALA A 568 26.76 9.21 0.44
N SER A 569 26.59 7.91 0.60
CA SER A 569 25.75 7.06 -0.25
C SER A 569 25.39 5.77 0.49
N ALA A 570 24.23 5.20 0.18
CA ALA A 570 23.54 4.15 0.93
C ALA A 570 24.47 3.02 1.44
N GLN A 571 24.60 2.96 2.77
CA GLN A 571 25.46 2.01 3.48
C GLN A 571 24.99 0.57 3.30
N ARG A 572 25.91 -0.28 2.83
CA ARG A 572 25.90 -1.71 3.11
C ARG A 572 26.14 -1.90 4.61
N TYR A 573 25.36 -2.77 5.25
CA TYR A 573 25.57 -3.21 6.63
C TYR A 573 26.96 -3.84 6.79
N ALA A 574 27.95 -3.05 7.22
CA ALA A 574 29.20 -3.58 7.74
C ALA A 574 28.90 -4.14 9.14
N LYS A 575 29.18 -5.42 9.37
CA LYS A 575 29.13 -6.04 10.70
C LYS A 575 30.10 -5.28 11.62
N GLN A 576 29.59 -4.41 12.49
CA GLN A 576 30.39 -3.80 13.53
C GLN A 576 30.62 -4.84 14.63
N THR A 577 31.87 -5.26 14.81
CA THR A 577 32.26 -6.11 15.94
C THR A 577 32.83 -5.22 17.04
N ILE A 578 32.11 -5.10 18.14
CA ILE A 578 32.57 -4.36 19.32
C ILE A 578 33.53 -5.26 20.10
N ARG A 579 34.82 -4.88 20.17
CA ARG A 579 35.83 -5.57 21.00
C ARG A 579 36.02 -4.80 22.31
N LEU A 580 35.80 -5.48 23.43
CA LEU A 580 36.11 -4.99 24.77
C LEU A 580 37.43 -5.62 25.22
N ARG A 581 38.46 -4.82 25.45
CA ARG A 581 39.70 -5.26 26.11
C ARG A 581 39.73 -4.71 27.53
N CYS A 582 39.98 -5.59 28.49
CA CYS A 582 40.35 -5.20 29.85
C CYS A 582 41.88 -5.14 29.89
N SER A 583 42.46 -3.95 30.05
CA SER A 583 43.91 -3.81 30.27
C SER A 583 44.24 -4.28 31.68
N LYS A 584 45.17 -5.23 31.81
CA LYS A 584 45.75 -5.60 33.12
C LYS A 584 46.55 -4.45 33.70
#